data_AF-A0A4Q2U6C0-F1
#
_entry.id   AF-A0A4Q2U6C0-F1
#
_cell.length_a   1.000
_cell.length_b   1.000
_cell.length_c   1.000
_cell.angle_alpha   90.00
_cell.angle_beta   90.00
_cell.angle_gamma   90.00
#
_symmetry.space_group_name_H-M   'P 1'
#
loop_
_entity.id
_entity.type
_entity.pdbx_description
1 polymer ?
#
loop_
_entity_poly.entity_id
_entity_poly.type
_entity_poly.pdbx_seq_one_letter_code
_entity_poly.pdbx_strand_id
1 'polypeptide(L)'
;MTVGARRAGPVGETPPRRTVDERHLRQIVGGMTDGVILVGTDQSIEWANAPALAMHGVAAVAELGRDVTDYRRRFELRYRNRHKLPEGQYPMERVMAGEAFDEVVVEVAPAGSNDVRWVHRIRSLVLNDDDGVPNCLVLLLHDETERYSAEERFEKAFSANPAPALILRLDDLRHVRVNRGFLEMTGYRDEDVVGRSIYEVDVLEGASRRELAIERLQEGRTIPQMEAVLQLPEGGEKGVIVAGQPIDVDGVGCMLFTFADLDGRRHAEAALRQSEERFEIAFRLSPVPTLVATRDGNRVLLVNDAFAQETGFHKTDVVGRDAVDLQLWSDPKAAATIERLLRDDGRVRDLDLRLLTADGGALDCLVAAEAVEIHGQRCVLVTAQNVSERKRTHVEVAGAIEAVFRDTSWLTDAVLEKLARARTPDAADGAGLAELPPRARQVLDLVCRGEEDGAIAAGMGVSRNTVRNHVASLFRKTGVRSRAALIVWGRERGIAGSSRAG
;
A
#
# COMPACT_ATOMS: atom_id res chain seq x y z
N MET A 1 96.60 43.85 28.16
CA MET A 1 96.28 44.55 29.43
C MET A 1 94.76 44.44 29.58
N THR A 2 94.14 43.87 30.61
CA THR A 2 94.58 43.61 31.98
C THR A 2 93.74 42.47 32.55
N VAL A 3 94.38 41.71 33.42
CA VAL A 3 93.90 40.58 34.20
C VAL A 3 92.83 40.99 35.22
N GLY A 4 91.85 40.13 35.47
CA GLY A 4 90.95 40.20 36.62
C GLY A 4 90.41 38.81 36.96
N ALA A 5 91.02 38.16 37.95
CA ALA A 5 90.78 36.78 38.35
C ALA A 5 90.03 36.65 39.69
N ARG A 6 89.31 35.52 39.84
CA ARG A 6 88.76 34.86 41.06
C ARG A 6 87.48 35.49 41.65
N ARG A 7 86.46 34.72 42.07
CA ARG A 7 86.51 33.48 42.88
C ARG A 7 85.46 32.44 42.47
N ALA A 8 85.88 31.17 42.57
CA ALA A 8 85.02 29.99 42.59
C ALA A 8 84.31 29.87 43.95
N GLY A 9 82.98 29.66 43.93
CA GLY A 9 82.17 29.14 45.04
C GLY A 9 81.93 27.63 44.83
N PRO A 10 81.64 26.87 45.90
CA PRO A 10 81.81 25.42 45.92
C PRO A 10 80.75 24.67 45.10
N VAL A 11 81.21 23.55 44.55
CA VAL A 11 80.41 22.45 44.02
C VAL A 11 79.73 21.73 45.18
N GLY A 12 78.43 21.43 45.04
CA GLY A 12 77.60 20.68 45.99
C GLY A 12 76.28 21.42 46.22
N GLU A 13 75.09 20.90 45.95
CA GLU A 13 74.60 19.52 45.91
C GLU A 13 73.60 19.39 44.75
N THR A 14 73.64 18.27 44.02
CA THR A 14 72.50 17.87 43.18
C THR A 14 71.31 17.64 44.12
N PRO A 15 70.15 18.28 43.92
CA PRO A 15 68.99 18.01 44.76
C PRO A 15 68.68 16.51 44.68
N PRO A 16 68.33 15.84 45.79
CA PRO A 16 67.98 14.43 45.75
C PRO A 16 66.85 14.26 44.73
N ARG A 17 67.04 13.35 43.76
CA ARG A 17 65.95 12.91 42.88
C ARG A 17 64.83 12.49 43.82
N ARG A 18 63.72 13.24 43.86
CA ARG A 18 62.51 12.84 44.58
C ARG A 18 62.10 11.49 44.01
N THR A 19 62.44 10.41 44.71
CA THR A 19 61.87 9.09 44.47
C THR A 19 60.38 9.26 44.69
N VAL A 20 59.59 9.13 43.62
CA VAL A 20 58.14 9.16 43.72
C VAL A 20 57.75 7.94 44.54
N ASP A 21 57.34 8.18 45.79
CA ASP A 21 56.88 7.14 46.71
C ASP A 21 55.69 6.38 46.09
N GLU A 22 55.59 5.07 46.35
CA GLU A 22 54.55 4.19 45.78
C GLU A 22 53.14 4.72 46.08
N ARG A 23 52.99 5.40 47.23
CA ARG A 23 51.78 6.10 47.64
C ARG A 23 51.38 7.26 46.71
N HIS A 24 52.36 8.00 46.17
CA HIS A 24 52.10 9.08 45.22
C HIS A 24 51.72 8.55 43.84
N LEU A 25 52.34 7.45 43.38
CA LEU A 25 51.94 6.79 42.13
C LEU A 25 50.51 6.24 42.24
N ARG A 26 50.15 5.60 43.35
CA ARG A 26 48.77 5.14 43.61
C ARG A 26 47.76 6.30 43.66
N GLN A 27 48.15 7.47 44.17
CA GLN A 27 47.29 8.67 44.15
C GLN A 27 47.10 9.24 42.74
N ILE A 28 48.16 9.25 41.92
CA ILE A 28 48.08 9.71 40.53
C ILE A 28 47.19 8.77 39.71
N VAL A 29 47.41 7.46 39.79
CA VAL A 29 46.62 6.44 39.08
C VAL A 29 45.18 6.37 39.59
N GLY A 30 44.96 6.65 40.88
CA GLY A 30 43.61 6.76 41.46
C GLY A 30 42.82 7.97 40.98
N GLY A 31 43.49 9.01 40.45
CA GLY A 31 42.86 10.20 39.88
C GLY A 31 42.67 10.15 38.36
N MET A 32 43.09 9.07 37.70
CA MET A 32 42.88 8.88 36.26
C MET A 32 41.43 8.53 35.96
N THR A 33 40.94 8.94 34.79
CA THR A 33 39.65 8.48 34.24
C THR A 33 39.76 7.09 33.62
N ASP A 34 40.96 6.69 33.21
CA ASP A 34 41.24 5.37 32.67
C ASP A 34 41.27 4.31 33.79
N GLY A 35 40.76 3.13 33.48
CA GLY A 35 40.88 1.95 34.32
C GLY A 35 42.30 1.43 34.31
N VAL A 36 42.83 1.07 35.47
CA VAL A 36 44.12 0.40 35.61
C VAL A 36 43.95 -0.87 36.41
N ILE A 37 44.43 -1.99 35.87
CA ILE A 37 44.48 -3.29 36.55
C ILE A 37 45.93 -3.76 36.59
N LEU A 38 46.40 -4.15 37.77
CA LEU A 38 47.70 -4.76 38.00
C LEU A 38 47.53 -6.27 38.16
N VAL A 39 48.32 -7.02 37.39
CA VAL A 39 48.35 -8.48 37.40
C VAL A 39 49.77 -8.91 37.76
N GLY A 40 49.87 -9.76 38.77
CA GLY A 40 51.13 -10.37 39.22
C GLY A 40 51.65 -11.40 38.23
N THR A 41 52.94 -11.71 38.31
CA THR A 41 53.58 -12.76 37.48
C THR A 41 53.04 -14.17 37.76
N ASP A 42 52.38 -14.36 38.91
CA ASP A 42 51.67 -15.58 39.29
C ASP A 42 50.22 -15.64 38.75
N GLN A 43 49.85 -14.69 37.88
CA GLN A 43 48.50 -14.51 37.31
C GLN A 43 47.46 -13.99 38.31
N SER A 44 47.84 -13.58 39.52
CA SER A 44 46.91 -12.97 40.48
C SER A 44 46.53 -11.55 40.08
N ILE A 45 45.27 -11.16 40.31
CA ILE A 45 44.83 -9.77 40.14
C ILE A 45 45.12 -9.04 41.44
N GLU A 46 46.25 -8.34 41.49
CA GLU A 46 46.77 -7.73 42.71
C GLU A 46 46.03 -6.44 43.07
N TRP A 47 45.62 -5.67 42.07
CA TRP A 47 45.02 -4.36 42.29
C TRP A 47 44.24 -3.85 41.08
N ALA A 48 43.20 -3.05 41.33
CA ALA A 48 42.52 -2.26 40.31
C ALA A 48 42.07 -0.91 40.88
N ASN A 49 42.11 0.14 40.07
CA ASN A 49 41.59 1.45 40.46
C ASN A 49 40.05 1.50 40.37
N ALA A 50 39.44 2.53 40.97
CA ALA A 50 37.99 2.69 40.97
C ALA A 50 37.35 2.74 39.56
N PRO A 51 37.93 3.45 38.57
CA PRO A 51 37.46 3.39 37.18
C PRO A 51 37.46 1.97 36.59
N ALA A 52 38.52 1.18 36.78
CA ALA A 52 38.55 -0.20 36.30
C ALA A 52 37.45 -1.06 36.92
N LEU A 53 37.18 -0.90 38.22
CA LEU A 53 36.09 -1.62 38.89
C LEU A 53 34.72 -1.20 38.34
N ALA A 54 34.51 0.11 38.13
CA ALA A 54 33.27 0.65 37.56
C ALA A 54 33.03 0.18 36.12
N MET A 55 34.07 0.13 35.28
CA MET A 55 34.03 -0.40 33.91
C MET A 55 33.64 -1.88 33.85
N HIS A 56 33.83 -2.63 34.94
CA HIS A 56 33.40 -4.03 35.06
C HIS A 56 32.11 -4.20 35.88
N GLY A 57 31.51 -3.09 36.33
CA GLY A 57 30.29 -3.11 37.15
C GLY A 57 30.45 -3.75 38.53
N VAL A 58 31.66 -3.73 39.10
CA VAL A 58 31.97 -4.33 40.40
C VAL A 58 32.44 -3.29 41.41
N ALA A 59 32.36 -3.60 42.71
CA ALA A 59 32.75 -2.66 43.77
C ALA A 59 34.14 -2.95 44.37
N ALA A 60 34.66 -4.18 44.23
CA ALA A 60 35.94 -4.58 44.79
C ALA A 60 36.78 -5.45 43.83
N VAL A 61 38.11 -5.41 43.99
CA VAL A 61 39.06 -6.21 43.18
C VAL A 61 38.76 -7.71 43.26
N ALA A 62 38.35 -8.22 44.43
CA ALA A 62 37.99 -9.62 44.61
C ALA A 62 36.79 -10.07 43.74
N GLU A 63 35.97 -9.13 43.27
CA GLU A 63 34.84 -9.40 42.37
C GLU A 63 35.28 -9.55 40.91
N LEU A 64 36.42 -8.93 40.51
CA LEU A 64 37.03 -9.15 39.19
C LEU A 64 37.46 -10.61 39.03
N GLY A 65 37.94 -11.23 40.10
CA GLY A 65 38.51 -12.57 40.12
C GLY A 65 39.78 -12.60 40.95
N ARG A 66 40.14 -13.77 41.50
CA ARG A 66 41.41 -13.91 42.23
C ARG A 66 42.61 -13.95 41.29
N ASP A 67 42.41 -14.50 40.10
CA ASP A 67 43.41 -14.66 39.06
C ASP A 67 42.77 -14.46 37.68
N VAL A 68 43.60 -14.47 36.64
CA VAL A 68 43.17 -14.31 35.24
C VAL A 68 42.15 -15.39 34.82
N THR A 69 42.26 -16.60 35.34
CA THR A 69 41.34 -17.71 35.01
C THR A 69 39.95 -17.48 35.62
N ASP A 70 39.89 -17.02 36.87
CA ASP A 70 38.66 -16.64 37.56
C ASP A 70 38.01 -15.43 36.88
N TYR A 71 38.80 -14.45 36.42
CA TYR A 71 38.31 -13.34 35.62
C TYR A 71 37.61 -13.81 34.34
N ARG A 72 38.21 -14.72 33.58
CA ARG A 72 37.58 -15.30 32.37
C ARG A 72 36.28 -16.05 32.66
N ARG A 73 36.14 -16.64 33.86
CA ARG A 73 34.89 -17.29 34.28
C ARG A 73 33.79 -16.28 34.62
N ARG A 74 34.17 -15.12 35.15
CA ARG A 74 33.24 -14.08 35.61
C ARG A 74 32.87 -13.08 34.53
N PHE A 75 33.72 -12.88 33.52
CA PHE A 75 33.49 -11.95 32.42
C PHE A 75 33.62 -12.63 31.07
N GLU A 76 32.61 -12.44 30.24
CA GLU A 76 32.64 -12.82 28.84
C GLU A 76 33.11 -11.64 28.00
N LEU A 77 34.25 -11.82 27.33
CA LEU A 77 34.77 -10.84 26.37
C LEU A 77 34.41 -11.27 24.94
N ARG A 78 33.98 -10.32 24.13
CA ARG A 78 33.70 -10.52 22.70
C ARG A 78 34.45 -9.50 21.86
N TYR A 79 34.86 -9.90 20.67
CA TYR A 79 35.29 -8.95 19.64
C TYR A 79 34.08 -8.12 19.19
N ARG A 80 34.33 -7.00 18.50
CA ARG A 80 33.29 -6.12 17.93
C ARG A 80 32.30 -6.82 16.99
N ASN A 81 32.72 -7.92 16.37
CA ASN A 81 31.86 -8.77 15.54
C ASN A 81 31.00 -9.74 16.37
N ARG A 82 30.90 -9.55 17.69
CA ARG A 82 30.16 -10.36 18.67
C ARG A 82 30.65 -11.80 18.84
N HIS A 83 31.82 -12.15 18.29
CA HIS A 83 32.43 -13.45 18.55
C HIS A 83 33.15 -13.43 19.90
N LYS A 84 32.92 -14.46 20.71
CA LYS A 84 33.58 -14.64 22.01
C LYS A 84 35.09 -14.80 21.81
N LEU A 85 35.88 -14.14 22.66
CA LEU A 85 37.31 -14.36 22.72
C LEU A 85 37.56 -15.79 23.20
N PRO A 86 38.31 -16.62 22.47
CA PRO A 86 38.66 -17.95 22.93
C PRO A 86 39.63 -17.88 24.11
N GLU A 87 39.79 -19.00 24.81
CA GLU A 87 40.79 -19.15 25.86
C GLU A 87 42.20 -18.88 25.32
N GLY A 88 43.01 -18.14 26.09
CA GLY A 88 44.33 -17.65 25.69
C GLY A 88 44.30 -16.34 24.91
N GLN A 89 43.13 -15.88 24.42
CA GLN A 89 43.01 -14.62 23.68
C GLN A 89 42.52 -13.45 24.53
N TYR A 90 42.20 -13.68 25.80
CA TYR A 90 41.86 -12.58 26.71
C TYR A 90 43.07 -11.66 26.90
N PRO A 91 42.88 -10.33 27.02
CA PRO A 91 43.98 -9.38 27.16
C PRO A 91 44.97 -9.74 28.27
N MET A 92 44.49 -10.17 29.44
CA MET A 92 45.35 -10.62 30.54
C MET A 92 46.14 -11.90 30.19
N GLU A 93 45.50 -12.87 29.53
CA GLU A 93 46.13 -14.16 29.17
C GLU A 93 47.20 -13.99 28.09
N ARG A 94 46.94 -13.13 27.10
CA ARG A 94 47.88 -12.85 25.99
C ARG A 94 49.19 -12.27 26.50
N VAL A 95 49.12 -11.29 27.40
CA VAL A 95 50.35 -10.67 27.92
C VAL A 95 51.09 -11.62 28.86
N MET A 96 50.37 -12.46 29.62
CA MET A 96 51.00 -13.52 30.42
C MET A 96 51.73 -14.56 29.56
N ALA A 97 51.26 -14.81 28.33
CA ALA A 97 51.96 -15.65 27.36
C ALA A 97 53.15 -14.93 26.69
N GLY A 98 53.45 -13.68 27.07
CA GLY A 98 54.51 -12.87 26.49
C GLY A 98 54.12 -12.18 25.17
N GLU A 99 52.85 -12.22 24.78
CA GLU A 99 52.37 -11.50 23.61
C GLU A 99 52.15 -10.02 23.95
N ALA A 100 53.00 -9.15 23.41
CA ALA A 100 52.75 -7.72 23.42
C ALA A 100 51.67 -7.39 22.38
N PHE A 101 50.67 -6.62 22.78
CA PHE A 101 49.74 -5.96 21.85
C PHE A 101 49.61 -4.49 22.20
N ASP A 102 49.61 -3.65 21.17
CA ASP A 102 49.52 -2.20 21.33
C ASP A 102 48.13 -1.78 21.80
N GLU A 103 47.08 -2.39 21.25
CA GLU A 103 45.69 -2.06 21.55
C GLU A 103 44.72 -3.20 21.16
N VAL A 104 43.68 -3.42 21.97
CA VAL A 104 42.56 -4.30 21.64
C VAL A 104 41.25 -3.72 22.13
N VAL A 105 40.20 -3.73 21.29
CA VAL A 105 38.85 -3.29 21.66
C VAL A 105 37.95 -4.50 21.85
N VAL A 106 37.35 -4.61 23.04
CA VAL A 106 36.49 -5.74 23.41
C VAL A 106 35.18 -5.26 24.02
N GLU A 107 34.10 -5.98 23.75
CA GLU A 107 32.87 -5.90 24.53
C GLU A 107 33.04 -6.76 25.78
N VAL A 108 32.73 -6.21 26.96
CA VAL A 108 32.79 -6.90 28.25
C VAL A 108 31.40 -7.02 28.82
N ALA A 109 31.02 -8.23 29.21
CA ALA A 109 29.77 -8.50 29.91
C ALA A 109 30.03 -9.45 31.09
N PRO A 110 29.26 -9.36 32.19
CA PRO A 110 29.27 -10.40 33.21
C PRO A 110 28.86 -11.75 32.59
N ALA A 111 29.57 -12.82 32.95
CA ALA A 111 29.29 -14.15 32.43
C ALA A 111 27.85 -14.57 32.75
N GLY A 112 27.12 -15.03 31.73
CA GLY A 112 25.71 -15.39 31.85
C GLY A 112 24.72 -14.23 31.79
N SER A 113 25.18 -12.97 31.67
CA SER A 113 24.33 -11.81 31.41
C SER A 113 24.13 -11.58 29.91
N ASN A 114 22.90 -11.22 29.51
CA ASN A 114 22.59 -10.87 28.11
C ASN A 114 22.61 -9.36 27.82
N ASP A 115 22.46 -8.52 28.85
CA ASP A 115 22.02 -7.12 28.68
C ASP A 115 23.04 -6.05 29.10
N VAL A 116 24.00 -6.37 29.98
CA VAL A 116 25.00 -5.37 30.41
C VAL A 116 26.28 -5.57 29.61
N ARG A 117 26.60 -4.61 28.74
CA ARG A 117 27.80 -4.62 27.88
C ARG A 117 28.52 -3.28 27.95
N TRP A 118 29.78 -3.33 28.35
CA TRP A 118 30.72 -2.23 28.25
C TRP A 118 31.63 -2.45 27.06
N VAL A 119 32.20 -1.39 26.51
CA VAL A 119 33.21 -1.49 25.45
C VAL A 119 34.52 -0.91 25.97
N HIS A 120 35.53 -1.77 26.10
CA HIS A 120 36.83 -1.39 26.62
C HIS A 120 37.85 -1.38 25.49
N ARG A 121 38.60 -0.29 25.40
CA ARG A 121 39.85 -0.23 24.64
C ARG A 121 41.00 -0.47 25.61
N ILE A 122 41.66 -1.61 25.44
CA ILE A 122 42.64 -2.14 26.39
C ILE A 122 44.04 -2.07 25.78
N ARG A 123 44.99 -1.55 26.56
CA ARG A 123 46.42 -1.58 26.25
C ARG A 123 47.19 -2.28 27.35
N SER A 124 48.28 -2.95 27.00
CA SER A 124 49.13 -3.64 27.97
C SER A 124 50.47 -2.92 28.13
N LEU A 125 50.98 -2.86 29.36
CA LEU A 125 52.35 -2.49 29.67
C LEU A 125 52.97 -3.54 30.59
N VAL A 126 54.19 -3.96 30.27
CA VAL A 126 54.97 -4.85 31.13
C VAL A 126 55.99 -4.00 31.89
N LEU A 127 55.94 -4.05 33.22
CA LEU A 127 56.92 -3.42 34.09
C LEU A 127 57.99 -4.44 34.47
N ASN A 128 59.23 -4.15 34.11
CA ASN A 128 60.38 -4.97 34.46
C ASN A 128 61.04 -4.47 35.75
N ASP A 129 61.70 -5.37 36.47
CA ASP A 129 62.59 -5.02 37.57
C ASP A 129 63.92 -4.41 37.07
N ASP A 130 64.81 -4.05 38.01
CA ASP A 130 66.11 -3.44 37.72
C ASP A 130 67.04 -4.36 36.90
N ASP A 131 66.77 -5.67 36.88
CA ASP A 131 67.49 -6.69 36.11
C ASP A 131 66.85 -6.98 34.74
N GLY A 132 65.77 -6.26 34.38
CA GLY A 132 65.06 -6.38 33.11
C GLY A 132 64.09 -7.56 33.04
N VAL A 133 63.80 -8.21 34.17
CA VAL A 133 62.85 -9.33 34.27
C VAL A 133 61.44 -8.77 34.50
N PRO A 134 60.41 -9.26 33.77
CA PRO A 134 59.02 -8.86 34.01
C PRO A 134 58.62 -9.09 35.47
N ASN A 135 58.22 -8.02 36.16
CA ASN A 135 57.84 -8.03 37.57
C ASN A 135 56.33 -7.82 37.75
N CYS A 136 55.70 -7.04 36.87
CA CYS A 136 54.27 -6.74 36.96
C CYS A 136 53.68 -6.42 35.58
N LEU A 137 52.44 -6.86 35.36
CA LEU A 137 51.65 -6.53 34.18
C LEU A 137 50.61 -5.46 34.51
N VAL A 138 50.55 -4.41 33.69
CA VAL A 138 49.55 -3.35 33.79
C VAL A 138 48.62 -3.39 32.57
N LEU A 139 47.31 -3.43 32.82
CA LEU A 139 46.31 -3.17 31.79
C LEU A 139 45.73 -1.78 31.98
N LEU A 140 45.79 -0.98 30.92
CA LEU A 140 45.10 0.29 30.81
C LEU A 140 43.80 0.07 30.05
N LEU A 141 42.68 0.48 30.64
CA LEU A 141 41.35 0.37 30.07
C LEU A 141 40.78 1.76 29.84
N HIS A 142 40.31 2.00 28.62
CA HIS A 142 39.55 3.19 28.30
C HIS A 142 38.11 2.79 27.98
N ASP A 143 37.15 3.48 28.59
CA ASP A 143 35.73 3.23 28.38
C ASP A 143 35.26 3.95 27.10
N GLU A 144 34.89 3.17 26.08
CA GLU A 144 34.32 3.67 24.83
C GLU A 144 32.81 3.35 24.72
N THR A 145 32.19 2.92 25.82
CA THR A 145 30.80 2.42 25.83
C THR A 145 29.82 3.46 25.31
N GLU A 146 29.91 4.71 25.76
CA GLU A 146 28.98 5.78 25.34
C GLU A 146 29.07 6.05 23.84
N ARG A 147 30.29 6.16 23.32
CA ARG A 147 30.56 6.41 21.90
C ARG A 147 29.99 5.31 21.02
N TYR A 148 30.29 4.05 21.34
CA TYR A 148 29.81 2.92 20.55
C TYR A 148 28.31 2.68 20.71
N SER A 149 27.74 2.95 21.89
CA SER A 149 26.29 2.90 22.11
C SER A 149 25.56 3.99 21.32
N ALA A 150 26.15 5.18 21.19
CA ALA A 150 25.60 6.24 20.34
C ALA A 150 25.64 5.84 18.86
N GLU A 151 26.76 5.30 18.38
CA GLU A 151 26.91 4.81 17.01
C GLU A 151 25.88 3.72 16.67
N GLU A 152 25.70 2.71 17.55
CA GLU A 152 24.72 1.64 17.34
C GLU A 152 23.27 2.16 17.38
N ARG A 153 22.96 3.08 18.29
CA ARG A 153 21.62 3.71 18.36
C ARG A 153 21.32 4.50 17.10
N PHE A 154 22.28 5.28 16.61
CA PHE A 154 22.15 6.03 15.37
C PHE A 154 21.92 5.07 14.19
N GLU A 155 22.74 4.03 14.06
CA GLU A 155 22.61 3.05 12.98
C GLU A 155 21.24 2.37 12.99
N LYS A 156 20.78 1.93 14.16
CA LYS A 156 19.43 1.35 14.32
C LYS A 156 18.33 2.35 13.98
N ALA A 157 18.40 3.57 14.47
CA ALA A 157 17.39 4.58 14.22
C ALA A 157 17.31 4.98 12.74
N PHE A 158 18.47 5.16 12.09
CA PHE A 158 18.57 5.50 10.68
C PHE A 158 18.05 4.36 9.80
N SER A 159 18.49 3.12 10.05
CA SER A 159 18.09 1.94 9.29
C SER A 159 16.61 1.56 9.48
N ALA A 160 16.04 1.78 10.67
CA ALA A 160 14.64 1.48 10.97
C ALA A 160 13.66 2.57 10.50
N ASN A 161 14.15 3.76 10.14
CA ASN A 161 13.29 4.84 9.68
C ASN A 161 12.70 4.48 8.30
N PRO A 162 11.36 4.42 8.16
CA PRO A 162 10.72 4.13 6.88
C PRO A 162 10.86 5.28 5.88
N ALA A 163 11.16 6.50 6.32
CA ALA A 163 11.37 7.64 5.44
C ALA A 163 12.67 7.44 4.64
N PRO A 164 12.62 7.40 3.30
CA PRO A 164 13.80 7.23 2.46
C PRO A 164 14.87 8.29 2.74
N ALA A 165 16.09 7.84 3.03
CA ALA A 165 17.21 8.69 3.33
C ALA A 165 18.57 8.06 2.95
N LEU A 166 19.54 8.92 2.64
CA LEU A 166 20.93 8.54 2.43
C LEU A 166 21.87 9.62 2.98
N ILE A 167 23.07 9.22 3.37
CA ILE A 167 24.09 10.09 3.95
C ILE A 167 25.29 10.09 3.01
N LEU A 168 25.71 11.29 2.63
CA LEU A 168 26.88 11.54 1.80
C LEU A 168 27.93 12.32 2.59
N ARG A 169 29.19 11.88 2.52
CA ARG A 169 30.30 12.60 3.13
C ARG A 169 30.70 13.79 2.25
N LEU A 170 30.86 14.97 2.85
CA LEU A 170 31.13 16.21 2.11
C LEU A 170 32.57 16.27 1.58
N ASP A 171 33.54 15.66 2.26
CA ASP A 171 34.96 15.72 1.91
C ASP A 171 35.28 15.12 0.52
N ASP A 172 34.65 14.00 0.17
CA ASP A 172 34.89 13.28 -1.08
C ASP A 172 33.62 13.00 -1.90
N LEU A 173 32.48 13.55 -1.46
CA LEU A 173 31.17 13.41 -2.10
C LEU A 173 30.77 11.95 -2.37
N ARG A 174 31.09 11.06 -1.41
CA ARG A 174 30.71 9.66 -1.46
C ARG A 174 29.56 9.34 -0.51
N HIS A 175 28.64 8.51 -0.97
CA HIS A 175 27.59 7.94 -0.14
C HIS A 175 28.21 7.02 0.90
N VAL A 176 27.99 7.30 2.18
CA VAL A 176 28.56 6.52 3.29
C VAL A 176 27.55 5.62 3.96
N ARG A 177 26.26 5.98 3.91
CA ARG A 177 25.16 5.17 4.45
C ARG A 177 23.89 5.39 3.63
N VAL A 178 23.06 4.37 3.55
CA VAL A 178 21.73 4.43 2.94
C VAL A 178 20.77 3.66 3.84
N ASN A 179 19.55 4.16 4.01
CA ASN A 179 18.57 3.46 4.83
C ASN A 179 17.67 2.54 4.00
N ARG A 180 16.99 1.64 4.71
CA ARG A 180 16.07 0.67 4.10
C ARG A 180 14.95 1.34 3.31
N GLY A 181 14.42 2.47 3.78
CA GLY A 181 13.37 3.20 3.09
C GLY A 181 13.79 3.64 1.68
N PHE A 182 15.03 4.09 1.50
CA PHE A 182 15.54 4.46 0.18
C PHE A 182 15.69 3.25 -0.75
N LEU A 183 16.24 2.15 -0.25
CA LEU A 183 16.40 0.91 -1.02
C LEU A 183 15.05 0.35 -1.47
N GLU A 184 14.06 0.31 -0.57
CA GLU A 184 12.69 -0.16 -0.89
C GLU A 184 11.97 0.76 -1.89
N MET A 185 12.16 2.07 -1.78
CA MET A 185 11.53 3.04 -2.68
C MET A 185 12.08 2.99 -4.10
N THR A 186 13.39 2.74 -4.24
CA THR A 186 14.13 2.90 -5.50
C THR A 186 14.57 1.58 -6.14
N GLY A 187 14.62 0.49 -5.38
CA GLY A 187 15.13 -0.80 -5.84
C GLY A 187 16.66 -0.88 -5.92
N TYR A 188 17.39 0.16 -5.51
CA TYR A 188 18.84 0.05 -5.33
C TYR A 188 19.20 -0.99 -4.28
N ARG A 189 20.37 -1.61 -4.46
CA ARG A 189 21.00 -2.41 -3.40
C ARG A 189 21.98 -1.53 -2.64
N ASP A 190 22.20 -1.89 -1.37
CA ASP A 190 23.14 -1.18 -0.51
C ASP A 190 24.54 -1.09 -1.15
N GLU A 191 25.03 -2.20 -1.71
CA GLU A 191 26.32 -2.32 -2.42
C GLU A 191 26.43 -1.46 -3.69
N ASP A 192 25.30 -1.08 -4.28
CA ASP A 192 25.25 -0.23 -5.47
C ASP A 192 25.28 1.26 -5.13
N VAL A 193 25.04 1.63 -3.87
CA VAL A 193 24.96 3.03 -3.41
C VAL A 193 26.15 3.36 -2.52
N VAL A 194 26.41 2.55 -1.49
CA VAL A 194 27.45 2.83 -0.51
C VAL A 194 28.83 2.79 -1.16
N GLY A 195 29.63 3.82 -0.89
CA GLY A 195 30.95 4.02 -1.47
C GLY A 195 30.94 4.69 -2.85
N ARG A 196 29.80 4.77 -3.54
CA ARG A 196 29.68 5.48 -4.82
C ARG A 196 29.70 7.00 -4.62
N SER A 197 30.24 7.69 -5.61
CA SER A 197 30.19 9.15 -5.65
C SER A 197 28.77 9.64 -6.01
N ILE A 198 28.43 10.86 -5.61
CA ILE A 198 27.24 11.55 -6.11
C ILE A 198 27.22 11.70 -7.64
N TYR A 199 28.37 11.60 -8.31
CA TYR A 199 28.41 11.61 -9.78
C TYR A 199 28.10 10.24 -10.41
N GLU A 200 28.20 9.15 -9.63
CA GLU A 200 27.84 7.80 -10.06
C GLU A 200 26.37 7.49 -9.73
N VAL A 201 25.91 7.93 -8.56
CA VAL A 201 24.51 7.84 -8.10
C VAL A 201 24.04 9.26 -7.79
N ASP A 202 23.59 9.98 -8.83
CA ASP A 202 23.19 11.38 -8.75
C ASP A 202 21.73 11.52 -8.31
N VAL A 203 21.56 11.83 -7.02
CA VAL A 203 20.22 12.06 -6.43
C VAL A 203 19.70 13.48 -6.64
N LEU A 204 20.45 14.33 -7.36
CA LEU A 204 20.11 15.71 -7.70
C LEU A 204 20.01 15.95 -9.22
N GLU A 205 20.23 14.94 -10.07
CA GLU A 205 20.27 15.08 -11.53
C GLU A 205 19.00 15.72 -12.09
N GLY A 206 17.84 15.19 -11.69
CA GLY A 206 16.52 15.68 -12.11
C GLY A 206 15.95 16.82 -11.24
N ALA A 207 16.75 17.46 -10.37
CA ALA A 207 16.24 18.46 -9.44
C ALA A 207 15.81 19.76 -10.14
N SER A 208 14.62 20.26 -9.82
CA SER A 208 14.03 21.48 -10.40
C SER A 208 14.85 22.76 -10.20
N ARG A 209 15.73 22.80 -9.19
CA ARG A 209 16.70 23.88 -8.95
C ARG A 209 18.10 23.31 -8.74
N ARG A 210 18.56 22.52 -9.72
CA ARG A 210 19.82 21.78 -9.64
C ARG A 210 21.03 22.66 -9.31
N GLU A 211 21.17 23.83 -9.95
CA GLU A 211 22.32 24.72 -9.70
C GLU A 211 22.38 25.15 -8.23
N LEU A 212 21.23 25.53 -7.66
CA LEU A 212 21.13 25.87 -6.24
C LEU A 212 21.45 24.69 -5.34
N ALA A 213 20.98 23.48 -5.68
CA ALA A 213 21.27 22.28 -4.90
C ALA A 213 22.76 21.95 -4.88
N ILE A 214 23.44 22.06 -6.03
CA ILE A 214 24.88 21.83 -6.16
C ILE A 214 25.67 22.91 -5.39
N GLU A 215 25.32 24.18 -5.54
CA GLU A 215 25.94 25.28 -4.78
C GLU A 215 25.86 25.02 -3.27
N ARG A 216 24.66 24.70 -2.77
CA ARG A 216 24.45 24.42 -1.34
C ARG A 216 25.17 23.17 -0.87
N LEU A 217 25.24 22.13 -1.70
CA LEU A 217 26.02 20.93 -1.39
C LEU A 217 27.51 21.27 -1.24
N GLN A 218 28.08 22.04 -2.15
CA GLN A 218 29.49 22.46 -2.13
C GLN A 218 29.81 23.36 -0.92
N GLU A 219 28.88 24.21 -0.53
CA GLU A 219 29.02 25.07 0.65
C GLU A 219 28.72 24.34 1.97
N GLY A 220 28.28 23.07 1.93
CA GLY A 220 27.86 22.33 3.13
C GLY A 220 26.64 22.95 3.82
N ARG A 221 25.72 23.56 3.06
CA ARG A 221 24.52 24.24 3.57
C ARG A 221 23.26 23.45 3.25
N THR A 222 22.18 23.76 3.98
CA THR A 222 20.86 23.18 3.73
C THR A 222 20.41 23.40 2.29
N ILE A 223 20.04 22.29 1.64
CA ILE A 223 19.38 22.24 0.35
C ILE A 223 17.87 22.24 0.62
N PRO A 224 17.13 23.28 0.19
CA PRO A 224 15.70 23.36 0.43
C PRO A 224 14.95 22.24 -0.31
N GLN A 225 13.75 21.90 0.18
CA GLN A 225 12.89 20.92 -0.48
C GLN A 225 12.58 21.36 -1.92
N MET A 226 12.78 20.45 -2.86
CA MET A 226 12.47 20.66 -4.27
C MET A 226 12.09 19.36 -4.95
N GLU A 227 11.30 19.44 -6.02
CA GLU A 227 11.00 18.28 -6.86
C GLU A 227 12.25 17.85 -7.62
N ALA A 228 12.45 16.54 -7.71
CA ALA A 228 13.51 15.88 -8.47
C ALA A 228 13.00 14.58 -9.09
N VAL A 229 13.78 14.06 -10.04
CA VAL A 229 13.57 12.74 -10.66
C VAL A 229 14.80 11.90 -10.39
N LEU A 230 14.60 10.73 -9.78
CA LEU A 230 15.64 9.74 -9.54
C LEU A 230 15.67 8.73 -10.67
N GLN A 231 16.87 8.38 -11.13
CA GLN A 231 17.09 7.27 -12.04
C GLN A 231 17.19 5.96 -11.26
N LEU A 232 16.39 4.96 -11.65
CA LEU A 232 16.32 3.65 -11.02
C LEU A 232 17.28 2.66 -11.72
N PRO A 233 17.84 1.68 -11.00
CA PRO A 233 18.84 0.75 -11.56
C PRO A 233 18.31 -0.11 -12.72
N GLU A 234 16.99 -0.33 -12.82
CA GLU A 234 16.35 -1.09 -13.91
C GLU A 234 15.95 -0.24 -15.13
N GLY A 235 16.38 1.02 -15.20
CA GLY A 235 16.13 1.91 -16.34
C GLY A 235 14.79 2.65 -16.31
N GLY A 236 14.23 2.84 -15.11
CA GLY A 236 13.03 3.66 -14.86
C GLY A 236 13.35 4.98 -14.16
N GLU A 237 12.36 5.85 -14.09
CA GLU A 237 12.45 7.12 -13.37
C GLU A 237 11.43 7.16 -12.24
N LYS A 238 11.77 7.84 -11.14
CA LYS A 238 10.86 8.02 -10.00
C LYS A 238 10.82 9.48 -9.57
N GLY A 239 9.61 10.05 -9.51
CA GLY A 239 9.40 11.41 -9.04
C GLY A 239 9.49 11.50 -7.52
N VAL A 240 10.34 12.39 -7.00
CA VAL A 240 10.50 12.59 -5.56
C VAL A 240 10.60 14.08 -5.19
N ILE A 241 10.29 14.41 -3.94
CA ILE A 241 10.75 15.64 -3.32
C ILE A 241 12.04 15.30 -2.58
N VAL A 242 13.14 15.98 -2.92
CA VAL A 242 14.45 15.83 -2.27
C VAL A 242 14.77 17.06 -1.41
N ALA A 243 15.39 16.83 -0.26
CA ALA A 243 16.02 17.87 0.57
C ALA A 243 17.33 17.36 1.15
N GLY A 244 18.25 18.29 1.44
CA GLY A 244 19.55 18.00 2.05
C GLY A 244 19.77 18.81 3.31
N GLN A 245 20.19 18.17 4.39
CA GLN A 245 20.57 18.81 5.65
C GLN A 245 22.02 18.47 6.01
N PRO A 246 22.89 19.46 6.27
CA PRO A 246 24.22 19.18 6.77
C PRO A 246 24.14 18.62 8.19
N ILE A 247 24.85 17.53 8.43
CA ILE A 247 24.95 16.85 9.72
C ILE A 247 26.41 16.54 10.03
N ASP A 248 26.72 16.41 11.31
CA ASP A 248 28.00 15.89 11.78
C ASP A 248 27.83 14.42 12.15
N VAL A 249 28.66 13.56 11.56
CA VAL A 249 28.70 12.13 11.89
C VAL A 249 30.11 11.82 12.37
N ASP A 250 30.27 11.66 13.68
CA ASP A 250 31.55 11.36 14.33
C ASP A 250 32.68 12.37 14.01
N GLY A 251 32.34 13.67 13.92
CA GLY A 251 33.28 14.74 13.59
C GLY A 251 33.56 14.89 12.09
N VAL A 252 32.83 14.15 11.25
CA VAL A 252 32.94 14.23 9.78
C VAL A 252 31.69 14.93 9.23
N GLY A 253 31.91 16.01 8.48
CA GLY A 253 30.86 16.75 7.80
C GLY A 253 30.17 15.90 6.73
N CYS A 254 28.87 15.68 6.88
CA CYS A 254 28.05 14.90 5.96
C CYS A 254 26.79 15.67 5.55
N MET A 255 26.15 15.22 4.48
CA MET A 255 24.85 15.67 3.99
C MET A 255 23.85 14.52 4.13
N LEU A 256 22.79 14.74 4.90
CA LEU A 256 21.63 13.85 4.97
C LEU A 256 20.63 14.27 3.89
N PHE A 257 20.43 13.42 2.89
CA PHE A 257 19.34 13.57 1.93
C PHE A 257 18.11 12.82 2.41
N THR A 258 16.94 13.45 2.29
CA THR A 258 15.64 12.82 2.54
C THR A 258 14.75 12.93 1.31
N PHE A 259 13.91 11.92 1.11
CA PHE A 259 13.05 11.84 -0.08
C PHE A 259 11.60 11.57 0.31
N ALA A 260 10.68 12.19 -0.42
CA ALA A 260 9.26 11.87 -0.37
C ALA A 260 8.75 11.50 -1.76
N ASP A 261 8.03 10.38 -1.86
CA ASP A 261 7.47 9.86 -3.12
C ASP A 261 6.36 10.79 -3.65
N LEU A 262 6.46 11.21 -4.93
CA LEU A 262 5.44 12.03 -5.61
C LEU A 262 4.46 11.18 -6.43
N ASP A 263 4.80 9.94 -6.77
CA ASP A 263 4.06 9.13 -7.73
C ASP A 263 2.72 8.67 -7.13
N GLY A 264 2.68 8.32 -5.85
CA GLY A 264 1.43 7.93 -5.19
C GLY A 264 0.34 9.01 -5.29
N ARG A 265 0.74 10.29 -5.19
CA ARG A 265 -0.18 11.42 -5.28
C ARG A 265 -0.58 11.69 -6.73
N ARG A 266 0.40 11.73 -7.66
CA ARG A 266 0.13 12.00 -9.08
C ARG A 266 -0.73 10.91 -9.73
N HIS A 267 -0.55 9.64 -9.37
CA HIS A 267 -1.38 8.55 -9.88
C HIS A 267 -2.82 8.65 -9.38
N ALA A 268 -3.05 9.03 -8.13
CA ALA A 268 -4.40 9.24 -7.61
C ALA A 268 -5.12 10.41 -8.30
N GLU A 269 -4.42 11.55 -8.47
CA GLU A 269 -4.95 12.71 -9.20
C GLU A 269 -5.23 12.38 -10.67
N ALA A 270 -4.31 11.68 -11.35
CA ALA A 270 -4.48 11.27 -12.75
C ALA A 270 -5.61 10.26 -12.93
N ALA A 271 -5.76 9.29 -12.02
CA ALA A 271 -6.85 8.31 -12.04
C ALA A 271 -8.21 8.99 -11.79
N LEU A 272 -8.28 9.94 -10.85
CA LEU A 272 -9.48 10.72 -10.61
C LEU A 272 -9.85 11.54 -11.86
N ARG A 273 -8.90 12.28 -12.41
CA ARG A 273 -9.10 13.06 -13.64
C ARG A 273 -9.57 12.19 -14.81
N GLN A 274 -8.94 11.04 -15.02
CA GLN A 274 -9.34 10.11 -16.08
C GLN A 274 -10.75 9.55 -15.84
N SER A 275 -11.13 9.31 -14.59
CA SER A 275 -12.50 8.89 -14.24
C SER A 275 -13.51 10.00 -14.50
N GLU A 276 -13.19 11.24 -14.14
CA GLU A 276 -14.04 12.41 -14.39
C GLU A 276 -14.23 12.65 -15.90
N GLU A 277 -13.14 12.63 -16.68
CA GLU A 277 -13.19 12.76 -18.14
C GLU A 277 -14.03 11.64 -18.79
N ARG A 278 -13.88 10.39 -18.32
CA ARG A 278 -14.70 9.26 -18.80
C ARG A 278 -16.18 9.44 -18.48
N PHE A 279 -16.51 9.89 -17.26
CA PHE A 279 -17.90 10.16 -16.88
C PHE A 279 -18.49 11.28 -17.73
N GLU A 280 -17.77 12.38 -17.91
CA GLU A 280 -18.22 13.51 -18.72
C GLU A 280 -18.52 13.09 -20.16
N ILE A 281 -17.61 12.34 -20.78
CA ILE A 281 -17.77 11.85 -22.16
C ILE A 281 -18.98 10.89 -22.24
N ALA A 282 -19.09 9.93 -21.33
CA ALA A 282 -20.18 8.95 -21.34
C ALA A 282 -21.55 9.60 -21.11
N PHE A 283 -21.63 10.53 -20.16
CA PHE A 283 -22.85 11.27 -19.86
C PHE A 283 -23.26 12.13 -21.06
N ARG A 284 -22.33 12.92 -21.60
CA ARG A 284 -22.58 13.83 -22.72
C ARG A 284 -23.04 13.09 -23.99
N LEU A 285 -22.38 11.99 -24.33
CA LEU A 285 -22.65 11.19 -25.55
C LEU A 285 -23.78 10.16 -25.40
N SER A 286 -24.34 9.98 -24.20
CA SER A 286 -25.46 9.07 -24.01
C SER A 286 -26.65 9.49 -24.89
N PRO A 287 -27.21 8.59 -25.73
CA PRO A 287 -28.29 8.92 -26.65
C PRO A 287 -29.66 9.02 -25.96
N VAL A 288 -29.71 8.82 -24.63
CA VAL A 288 -30.95 8.89 -23.85
C VAL A 288 -30.97 10.23 -23.11
N PRO A 289 -32.03 11.04 -23.25
CA PRO A 289 -32.23 12.25 -22.45
C PRO A 289 -32.01 11.97 -20.96
N THR A 290 -31.01 12.64 -20.39
CA THR A 290 -30.59 12.42 -19.01
C THR A 290 -30.36 13.75 -18.30
N LEU A 291 -30.85 13.86 -17.08
CA LEU A 291 -30.59 14.99 -16.18
C LEU A 291 -30.16 14.50 -14.79
N VAL A 292 -29.36 15.32 -14.12
CA VAL A 292 -28.98 15.16 -12.71
C VAL A 292 -29.54 16.34 -11.95
N ALA A 293 -30.26 16.09 -10.86
CA ALA A 293 -30.78 17.13 -9.97
C ALA A 293 -30.40 16.87 -8.51
N THR A 294 -30.41 17.90 -7.67
CA THR A 294 -30.28 17.72 -6.22
C THR A 294 -31.47 16.93 -5.69
N ARG A 295 -31.23 16.03 -4.72
CA ARG A 295 -32.33 15.32 -4.05
C ARG A 295 -33.12 16.26 -3.15
N ASP A 296 -32.42 17.18 -2.50
CA ASP A 296 -33.00 18.21 -1.67
C ASP A 296 -33.26 19.45 -2.54
N GLY A 297 -34.54 19.69 -2.87
CA GLY A 297 -34.98 20.88 -3.64
C GLY A 297 -34.89 20.78 -5.17
N ASN A 298 -34.77 19.58 -5.75
CA ASN A 298 -34.93 19.31 -7.19
C ASN A 298 -34.18 20.23 -8.17
N ARG A 299 -33.06 20.82 -7.74
CA ARG A 299 -32.31 21.76 -8.57
C ARG A 299 -31.51 21.01 -9.63
N VAL A 300 -31.74 21.31 -10.89
CA VAL A 300 -31.01 20.67 -11.99
C VAL A 300 -29.54 21.09 -11.94
N LEU A 301 -28.65 20.11 -11.87
CA LEU A 301 -27.20 20.29 -11.85
C LEU A 301 -26.61 20.11 -13.24
N LEU A 302 -27.08 19.09 -13.97
CA LEU A 302 -26.54 18.70 -15.27
C LEU A 302 -27.65 18.16 -16.17
N VAL A 303 -27.50 18.37 -17.46
CA VAL A 303 -28.26 17.69 -18.53
C VAL A 303 -27.28 17.27 -19.62
N ASN A 304 -27.54 16.14 -20.28
CA ASN A 304 -26.72 15.68 -21.41
C ASN A 304 -27.21 16.27 -22.74
N ASP A 305 -26.46 15.98 -23.82
CA ASP A 305 -26.76 16.53 -25.14
C ASP A 305 -28.08 15.99 -25.69
N ALA A 306 -28.39 14.70 -25.46
CA ALA A 306 -29.66 14.11 -25.87
C ALA A 306 -30.87 14.81 -25.22
N PHE A 307 -30.76 15.22 -23.94
CA PHE A 307 -31.81 15.99 -23.28
C PHE A 307 -32.07 17.31 -24.01
N ALA A 308 -31.02 18.08 -24.31
CA ALA A 308 -31.17 19.35 -25.00
C ALA A 308 -31.70 19.18 -26.43
N GLN A 309 -31.22 18.16 -27.15
CA GLN A 309 -31.63 17.88 -28.54
C GLN A 309 -33.09 17.44 -28.64
N GLU A 310 -33.55 16.53 -27.77
CA GLU A 310 -34.91 15.99 -27.85
C GLU A 310 -35.95 16.92 -27.23
N THR A 311 -35.61 17.61 -26.14
CA THR A 311 -36.56 18.51 -25.47
C THR A 311 -36.58 19.93 -26.04
N GLY A 312 -35.52 20.34 -26.74
CA GLY A 312 -35.35 21.71 -27.22
C GLY A 312 -34.95 22.72 -26.13
N PHE A 313 -34.80 22.29 -24.87
CA PHE A 313 -34.31 23.18 -23.82
C PHE A 313 -32.80 23.38 -23.92
N HIS A 314 -32.35 24.64 -23.88
CA HIS A 314 -30.92 24.92 -23.82
C HIS A 314 -30.36 24.67 -22.42
N LYS A 315 -29.16 24.09 -22.32
CA LYS A 315 -28.52 23.75 -21.04
C LYS A 315 -28.47 24.93 -20.06
N THR A 316 -28.21 26.14 -20.54
CA THR A 316 -28.15 27.37 -19.73
C THR A 316 -29.48 27.78 -19.10
N ASP A 317 -30.60 27.34 -19.69
CA ASP A 317 -31.94 27.72 -19.24
C ASP A 317 -32.49 26.73 -18.22
N VAL A 318 -31.86 25.55 -18.13
CA VAL A 318 -32.29 24.42 -17.29
C VAL A 318 -31.41 24.29 -16.06
N VAL A 319 -30.08 24.34 -16.25
CA VAL A 319 -29.13 24.16 -15.14
C VAL A 319 -29.28 25.28 -14.11
N GLY A 320 -29.37 24.88 -12.84
CA GLY A 320 -29.56 25.77 -11.70
C GLY A 320 -31.01 26.07 -11.35
N ARG A 321 -31.98 25.71 -12.21
CA ARG A 321 -33.41 25.86 -11.95
C ARG A 321 -34.00 24.65 -11.20
N ASP A 322 -35.12 24.86 -10.55
CA ASP A 322 -35.91 23.77 -9.98
C ASP A 322 -36.57 22.96 -11.11
N ALA A 323 -36.44 21.63 -11.07
CA ALA A 323 -37.04 20.74 -12.06
C ALA A 323 -38.57 20.83 -12.10
N VAL A 324 -39.21 21.26 -11.00
CA VAL A 324 -40.66 21.47 -10.92
C VAL A 324 -41.08 22.73 -11.69
N ASP A 325 -40.30 23.82 -11.57
CA ASP A 325 -40.57 25.08 -12.28
C ASP A 325 -40.42 24.95 -13.79
N LEU A 326 -39.57 24.02 -14.23
CA LEU A 326 -39.36 23.70 -15.64
C LEU A 326 -40.54 22.96 -16.27
N GLN A 327 -41.52 22.50 -15.48
CA GLN A 327 -42.70 21.77 -15.95
C GLN A 327 -42.36 20.68 -16.97
N LEU A 328 -41.34 19.87 -16.66
CA LEU A 328 -40.81 18.87 -17.59
C LEU A 328 -41.82 17.75 -17.93
N TRP A 329 -42.88 17.57 -17.15
CA TRP A 329 -43.82 16.47 -17.31
C TRP A 329 -45.22 17.00 -17.62
N SER A 330 -45.94 16.33 -18.54
CA SER A 330 -47.31 16.72 -18.88
C SER A 330 -48.29 16.49 -17.73
N ASP A 331 -48.01 15.51 -16.87
CA ASP A 331 -48.78 15.27 -15.64
C ASP A 331 -48.13 16.03 -14.47
N PRO A 332 -48.82 17.01 -13.87
CA PRO A 332 -48.33 17.74 -12.70
C PRO A 332 -47.99 16.84 -11.50
N LYS A 333 -48.55 15.62 -11.43
CA LYS A 333 -48.28 14.65 -10.35
C LYS A 333 -47.07 13.76 -10.60
N ALA A 334 -46.47 13.81 -11.79
CA ALA A 334 -45.35 12.95 -12.16
C ALA A 334 -44.14 13.16 -11.25
N ALA A 335 -43.76 14.42 -10.99
CA ALA A 335 -42.63 14.75 -10.13
C ALA A 335 -42.81 14.20 -8.70
N ALA A 336 -43.99 14.41 -8.09
CA ALA A 336 -44.31 13.89 -6.77
C ALA A 336 -44.35 12.35 -6.74
N THR A 337 -44.76 11.71 -7.84
CA THR A 337 -44.77 10.25 -7.98
C THR A 337 -43.34 9.70 -8.01
N ILE A 338 -42.46 10.30 -8.81
CA ILE A 338 -41.04 9.94 -8.87
C ILE A 338 -40.38 10.12 -7.50
N GLU A 339 -40.62 11.26 -6.84
CA GLU A 339 -40.04 11.55 -5.52
C GLU A 339 -40.46 10.53 -4.47
N ARG A 340 -41.74 10.17 -4.43
CA ARG A 340 -42.27 9.14 -3.51
C ARG A 340 -41.61 7.79 -3.77
N LEU A 341 -41.56 7.34 -5.03
CA LEU A 341 -40.96 6.05 -5.38
C LEU A 341 -39.45 6.03 -5.06
N LEU A 342 -38.73 7.13 -5.28
CA LEU A 342 -37.32 7.26 -4.87
C LEU A 342 -37.14 7.23 -3.35
N ARG A 343 -38.11 7.72 -2.58
CA ARG A 343 -38.08 7.68 -1.12
C ARG A 343 -38.32 6.27 -0.59
N ASP A 344 -39.27 5.55 -1.18
CA ASP A 344 -39.69 4.23 -0.72
C ASP A 344 -38.70 3.13 -1.19
N ASP A 345 -38.29 3.15 -2.46
CA ASP A 345 -37.53 2.06 -3.10
C ASP A 345 -36.10 2.45 -3.53
N GLY A 346 -35.71 3.72 -3.40
CA GLY A 346 -34.40 4.24 -3.81
C GLY A 346 -34.20 4.38 -5.32
N ARG A 347 -35.14 3.87 -6.14
CA ARG A 347 -35.10 3.89 -7.61
C ARG A 347 -36.49 3.78 -8.22
N VAL A 348 -36.60 4.23 -9.47
CA VAL A 348 -37.77 4.16 -10.34
C VAL A 348 -37.33 3.55 -11.66
N ARG A 349 -38.13 2.63 -12.22
CA ARG A 349 -37.89 2.05 -13.54
C ARG A 349 -39.19 1.95 -14.32
N ASP A 350 -39.07 2.05 -15.64
CA ASP A 350 -40.14 1.83 -16.61
C ASP A 350 -41.43 2.63 -16.33
N LEU A 351 -41.30 3.85 -15.78
CA LEU A 351 -42.45 4.71 -15.53
C LEU A 351 -42.85 5.43 -16.82
N ASP A 352 -44.01 5.06 -17.37
CA ASP A 352 -44.58 5.73 -18.54
C ASP A 352 -44.99 7.17 -18.21
N LEU A 353 -44.25 8.14 -18.74
CA LEU A 353 -44.51 9.57 -18.59
C LEU A 353 -44.38 10.28 -19.93
N ARG A 354 -45.00 11.46 -20.04
CA ARG A 354 -44.79 12.35 -21.19
C ARG A 354 -43.90 13.51 -20.79
N LEU A 355 -42.75 13.61 -21.45
CA LEU A 355 -41.77 14.67 -21.28
C LEU A 355 -42.18 15.85 -22.17
N LEU A 356 -42.36 17.03 -21.59
CA LEU A 356 -42.70 18.25 -22.32
C LEU A 356 -41.46 18.86 -22.96
N THR A 357 -41.66 19.37 -24.17
CA THR A 357 -40.63 20.03 -25.00
C THR A 357 -40.81 21.55 -24.95
N ALA A 358 -39.75 22.31 -25.22
CA ALA A 358 -39.72 23.76 -25.09
C ALA A 358 -40.69 24.49 -26.05
N ASP A 359 -41.06 23.86 -27.17
CA ASP A 359 -42.04 24.37 -28.14
C ASP A 359 -43.49 23.98 -27.80
N GLY A 360 -43.72 23.31 -26.66
CA GLY A 360 -45.03 22.91 -26.17
C GLY A 360 -45.50 21.52 -26.64
N GLY A 361 -44.68 20.78 -27.39
CA GLY A 361 -44.92 19.37 -27.70
C GLY A 361 -44.69 18.44 -26.50
N ALA A 362 -44.93 17.14 -26.71
CA ALA A 362 -44.68 16.10 -25.71
C ALA A 362 -44.10 14.83 -26.34
N LEU A 363 -43.13 14.23 -25.66
CA LEU A 363 -42.51 12.95 -26.02
C LEU A 363 -43.04 11.86 -25.09
N ASP A 364 -43.50 10.74 -25.65
CA ASP A 364 -43.82 9.56 -24.82
C ASP A 364 -42.50 8.89 -24.38
N CYS A 365 -42.25 8.85 -23.07
CA CYS A 365 -41.01 8.37 -22.49
C CYS A 365 -41.21 7.25 -21.47
N LEU A 366 -40.27 6.31 -21.43
CA LEU A 366 -40.05 5.44 -20.27
C LEU A 366 -39.00 6.07 -19.38
N VAL A 367 -39.40 6.42 -18.16
CA VAL A 367 -38.56 7.15 -17.21
C VAL A 367 -37.99 6.19 -16.18
N ALA A 368 -36.68 6.29 -15.97
CA ALA A 368 -35.99 5.68 -14.85
C ALA A 368 -35.27 6.75 -14.04
N ALA A 369 -35.30 6.62 -12.73
CA ALA A 369 -34.65 7.54 -11.81
C ALA A 369 -33.93 6.77 -10.70
N GLU A 370 -32.76 7.21 -10.27
CA GLU A 370 -32.01 6.56 -9.19
C GLU A 370 -31.36 7.61 -8.29
N ALA A 371 -31.41 7.38 -6.97
CA ALA A 371 -30.73 8.21 -6.00
C ALA A 371 -29.23 7.86 -5.98
N VAL A 372 -28.39 8.86 -6.22
CA VAL A 372 -26.93 8.71 -6.32
C VAL A 372 -26.23 9.74 -5.44
N GLU A 373 -25.00 9.42 -5.01
CA GLU A 373 -24.15 10.36 -4.28
C GLU A 373 -22.99 10.79 -5.18
N ILE A 374 -22.89 12.09 -5.44
CA ILE A 374 -21.87 12.68 -6.32
C ILE A 374 -21.11 13.73 -5.51
N HIS A 375 -19.80 13.53 -5.31
CA HIS A 375 -18.93 14.39 -4.48
C HIS A 375 -19.51 14.68 -3.07
N GLY A 376 -20.14 13.69 -2.42
CA GLY A 376 -20.78 13.84 -1.10
C GLY A 376 -22.14 14.52 -1.12
N GLN A 377 -22.65 14.91 -2.30
CA GLN A 377 -23.97 15.53 -2.45
C GLN A 377 -25.00 14.50 -2.93
N ARG A 378 -26.15 14.43 -2.23
CA ARG A 378 -27.27 13.57 -2.60
C ARG A 378 -27.97 14.13 -3.85
N CYS A 379 -27.93 13.35 -4.91
CA CYS A 379 -28.49 13.70 -6.21
C CYS A 379 -29.47 12.63 -6.69
N VAL A 380 -30.23 12.98 -7.72
CA VAL A 380 -31.10 12.07 -8.47
C VAL A 380 -30.68 12.12 -9.93
N LEU A 381 -30.35 10.97 -10.50
CA LEU A 381 -30.13 10.79 -11.93
C LEU A 381 -31.45 10.35 -12.55
N VAL A 382 -31.96 11.10 -13.52
CA VAL A 382 -33.20 10.78 -14.24
C VAL A 382 -32.87 10.60 -15.72
N THR A 383 -33.32 9.48 -16.28
CA THR A 383 -33.23 9.16 -17.71
C THR A 383 -34.64 9.03 -18.27
N ALA A 384 -34.85 9.56 -19.47
CA ALA A 384 -36.14 9.50 -20.15
C ALA A 384 -35.93 8.92 -21.55
N GLN A 385 -36.19 7.63 -21.71
CA GLN A 385 -36.08 6.97 -23.01
C GLN A 385 -37.31 7.27 -23.86
N ASN A 386 -37.11 7.96 -24.96
CA ASN A 386 -38.17 8.22 -25.93
C ASN A 386 -38.65 6.93 -26.59
N VAL A 387 -39.95 6.67 -26.48
CA VAL A 387 -40.65 5.51 -27.05
C VAL A 387 -41.78 5.93 -27.99
N SER A 388 -41.80 7.20 -28.41
CA SER A 388 -42.81 7.80 -29.28
C SER A 388 -42.96 7.02 -30.60
N GLU A 389 -41.85 6.73 -31.27
CA GLU A 389 -41.88 5.94 -32.52
C GLU A 389 -42.44 4.53 -32.29
N ARG A 390 -41.98 3.85 -31.23
CA ARG A 390 -42.44 2.50 -30.90
C ARG A 390 -43.95 2.46 -30.63
N LYS A 391 -44.47 3.45 -29.91
CA LYS A 391 -45.92 3.59 -29.63
C LYS A 391 -46.70 3.93 -30.91
N ARG A 392 -46.17 4.80 -31.76
CA ARG A 392 -46.79 5.15 -33.04
C ARG A 392 -46.91 3.95 -33.98
N THR A 393 -45.86 3.14 -34.14
CA THR A 393 -45.92 1.91 -34.94
C THR A 393 -46.95 0.92 -34.37
N HIS A 394 -47.04 0.78 -33.04
CA HIS A 394 -48.05 -0.08 -32.42
C HIS A 394 -49.49 0.39 -32.72
N VAL A 395 -49.73 1.71 -32.67
CA VAL A 395 -51.04 2.30 -32.99
C VAL A 395 -51.35 2.20 -34.48
N GLU A 396 -50.38 2.43 -35.36
CA GLU A 396 -50.54 2.31 -36.81
C GLU A 396 -50.84 0.86 -37.23
N VAL A 397 -50.14 -0.12 -36.64
CA VAL A 397 -50.44 -1.54 -36.85
C VAL A 397 -51.83 -1.90 -36.32
N ALA A 398 -52.20 -1.45 -35.12
CA ALA A 398 -53.53 -1.69 -34.57
C ALA A 398 -54.64 -1.05 -35.44
N GLY A 399 -54.44 0.17 -35.91
CA GLY A 399 -55.36 0.89 -36.78
C GLY A 399 -55.47 0.27 -38.18
N ALA A 400 -54.36 -0.19 -38.76
CA ALA A 400 -54.36 -0.92 -40.03
C ALA A 400 -55.11 -2.26 -39.93
N ILE A 401 -54.93 -2.98 -38.82
CA ILE A 401 -55.71 -4.18 -38.51
C ILE A 401 -57.20 -3.82 -38.43
N GLU A 402 -57.57 -2.79 -37.66
CA GLU A 402 -58.97 -2.36 -37.50
C GLU A 402 -59.61 -1.88 -38.81
N ALA A 403 -58.85 -1.21 -39.69
CA ALA A 403 -59.31 -0.77 -41.00
C ALA A 403 -59.59 -1.96 -41.94
N VAL A 404 -58.72 -2.97 -41.97
CA VAL A 404 -58.95 -4.22 -42.70
C VAL A 404 -60.24 -4.91 -42.19
N PHE A 405 -60.51 -4.84 -40.89
CA PHE A 405 -61.74 -5.38 -40.29
C PHE A 405 -63.02 -4.61 -40.68
N ARG A 406 -62.95 -3.31 -41.04
CA ARG A 406 -64.12 -2.53 -41.48
C ARG A 406 -64.49 -2.74 -42.95
N ASP A 407 -63.51 -2.94 -43.83
CA ASP A 407 -63.74 -3.11 -45.28
C ASP A 407 -64.30 -4.50 -45.66
N THR A 408 -64.29 -5.46 -44.73
CA THR A 408 -64.81 -6.81 -44.97
C THR A 408 -66.15 -7.04 -44.25
N SER A 409 -67.19 -6.34 -44.69
CA SER A 409 -68.60 -6.62 -44.33
C SER A 409 -69.13 -8.00 -44.81
N TRP A 410 -68.25 -8.91 -45.24
CA TRP A 410 -68.59 -10.25 -45.77
C TRP A 410 -68.07 -11.41 -44.90
N LEU A 411 -67.21 -11.16 -43.91
CA LEU A 411 -66.53 -12.22 -43.13
C LEU A 411 -67.15 -12.50 -41.76
N THR A 412 -68.37 -12.02 -41.51
CA THR A 412 -68.98 -12.00 -40.18
C THR A 412 -69.26 -13.41 -39.65
N ASP A 413 -69.82 -14.37 -40.41
CA ASP A 413 -70.20 -15.65 -39.79
C ASP A 413 -69.03 -16.61 -39.53
N ALA A 414 -68.09 -16.76 -40.47
CA ALA A 414 -67.00 -17.72 -40.32
C ALA A 414 -65.94 -17.29 -39.28
N VAL A 415 -65.79 -15.98 -39.06
CA VAL A 415 -64.83 -15.42 -38.09
C VAL A 415 -65.48 -15.22 -36.72
N LEU A 416 -66.77 -14.88 -36.62
CA LEU A 416 -67.49 -14.91 -35.33
C LEU A 416 -67.58 -16.33 -34.78
N GLU A 417 -67.73 -17.37 -35.61
CA GLU A 417 -67.74 -18.76 -35.14
C GLU A 417 -66.36 -19.23 -34.63
N LYS A 418 -65.27 -18.69 -35.19
CA LYS A 418 -63.89 -18.92 -34.71
C LYS A 418 -63.52 -18.05 -33.50
N LEU A 419 -64.01 -16.81 -33.42
CA LEU A 419 -63.79 -15.90 -32.29
C LEU A 419 -64.65 -16.26 -31.07
N ALA A 420 -65.87 -16.77 -31.28
CA ALA A 420 -66.71 -17.31 -30.21
C ALA A 420 -66.09 -18.58 -29.58
N ARG A 421 -65.35 -19.38 -30.36
CA ARG A 421 -64.52 -20.47 -29.83
C ARG A 421 -63.24 -20.00 -29.12
N ALA A 422 -62.82 -18.75 -29.31
CA ALA A 422 -61.64 -18.16 -28.67
C ALA A 422 -61.97 -17.20 -27.51
N ARG A 423 -63.25 -16.92 -27.27
CA ARG A 423 -63.76 -16.10 -26.16
C ARG A 423 -64.69 -16.91 -25.24
N THR A 424 -64.12 -17.93 -24.62
CA THR A 424 -64.44 -18.24 -23.23
C THR A 424 -63.14 -18.10 -22.44
N PRO A 425 -62.91 -16.93 -21.82
CA PRO A 425 -61.92 -16.83 -20.76
C PRO A 425 -62.57 -17.42 -19.52
N ASP A 426 -62.03 -18.52 -19.01
CA ASP A 426 -62.18 -18.81 -17.61
C ASP A 426 -60.82 -19.10 -17.00
N ALA A 427 -60.67 -18.49 -15.82
CA ALA A 427 -59.65 -18.53 -14.80
C ALA A 427 -58.37 -19.36 -14.99
N ALA A 428 -57.28 -18.78 -14.47
CA ALA A 428 -56.07 -19.47 -14.10
C ALA A 428 -56.34 -20.80 -13.38
N ASP A 429 -55.94 -21.91 -14.00
CA ASP A 429 -55.39 -23.08 -13.34
C ASP A 429 -54.73 -24.01 -14.37
N GLY A 430 -53.63 -24.65 -13.97
CA GLY A 430 -52.71 -25.31 -14.88
C GLY A 430 -53.35 -26.36 -15.79
N ALA A 431 -53.00 -26.33 -17.08
CA ALA A 431 -53.26 -27.44 -17.99
C ALA A 431 -52.69 -28.73 -17.38
N GLY A 432 -53.57 -29.64 -16.97
CA GLY A 432 -53.19 -30.95 -16.49
C GLY A 432 -52.57 -31.79 -17.60
N LEU A 433 -51.72 -32.77 -17.23
CA LEU A 433 -51.16 -33.79 -18.14
C LEU A 433 -52.17 -34.45 -19.08
N ALA A 434 -53.47 -34.42 -18.73
CA ALA A 434 -54.56 -35.08 -19.43
C ALA A 434 -54.91 -34.43 -20.78
N GLU A 435 -54.53 -33.16 -21.03
CA GLU A 435 -54.88 -32.43 -22.26
C GLU A 435 -53.77 -32.43 -23.32
N LEU A 436 -52.62 -33.06 -23.03
CA LEU A 436 -51.55 -33.18 -24.00
C LEU A 436 -51.85 -34.33 -24.98
N PRO A 437 -51.77 -34.09 -26.31
CA PRO A 437 -51.84 -35.17 -27.29
C PRO A 437 -50.82 -36.27 -26.96
N PRO A 438 -51.11 -37.56 -27.22
CA PRO A 438 -50.22 -38.68 -26.83
C PRO A 438 -48.76 -38.49 -27.27
N ARG A 439 -48.55 -37.98 -28.49
CA ARG A 439 -47.21 -37.65 -29.01
C ARG A 439 -46.52 -36.51 -28.26
N ALA A 440 -47.26 -35.49 -27.83
CA ALA A 440 -46.69 -34.38 -27.07
C ALA A 440 -46.29 -34.81 -25.65
N ARG A 441 -47.07 -35.72 -25.04
CA ARG A 441 -46.75 -36.31 -23.73
C ARG A 441 -45.50 -37.20 -23.80
N GLN A 442 -45.36 -37.98 -24.87
CA GLN A 442 -44.17 -38.79 -25.12
C GLN A 442 -42.91 -37.93 -25.32
N VAL A 443 -43.00 -36.85 -26.11
CA VAL A 443 -41.88 -35.90 -26.25
C VAL A 443 -41.53 -35.25 -24.91
N LEU A 444 -42.53 -34.87 -24.11
CA LEU A 444 -42.31 -34.25 -22.81
C LEU A 444 -41.64 -35.20 -21.80
N ASP A 445 -42.00 -36.49 -21.77
CA ASP A 445 -41.32 -37.51 -20.97
C ASP A 445 -39.84 -37.65 -21.35
N LEU A 446 -39.53 -37.74 -22.64
CA LEU A 446 -38.15 -37.84 -23.11
C LEU A 446 -37.34 -36.56 -22.81
N VAL A 447 -37.96 -35.38 -22.93
CA VAL A 447 -37.35 -34.10 -22.53
C VAL A 447 -37.05 -34.08 -21.01
N CYS A 448 -37.98 -34.55 -20.17
CA CYS A 448 -37.81 -34.63 -18.71
C CYS A 448 -36.71 -35.60 -18.28
N ARG A 449 -36.41 -36.62 -19.10
CA ARG A 449 -35.29 -37.55 -18.92
C ARG A 449 -33.93 -36.97 -19.36
N GLY A 450 -33.92 -35.76 -19.92
CA GLY A 450 -32.69 -35.08 -20.34
C GLY A 450 -32.22 -35.45 -21.75
N GLU A 451 -33.04 -36.17 -22.53
CA GLU A 451 -32.71 -36.53 -23.91
C GLU A 451 -32.60 -35.27 -24.79
N GLU A 452 -31.64 -35.23 -25.71
CA GLU A 452 -31.54 -34.17 -26.71
C GLU A 452 -32.46 -34.42 -27.90
N ASP A 453 -32.88 -33.37 -28.61
CA ASP A 453 -33.82 -33.47 -29.74
C ASP A 453 -33.40 -34.49 -30.82
N GLY A 454 -32.10 -34.75 -30.98
CA GLY A 454 -31.57 -35.77 -31.90
C GLY A 454 -31.84 -37.20 -31.43
N ALA A 455 -31.65 -37.48 -30.14
CA ALA A 455 -31.93 -38.77 -29.54
C ALA A 455 -33.45 -39.04 -29.45
N ILE A 456 -34.23 -38.01 -29.13
CA ILE A 456 -35.70 -38.06 -29.18
C ILE A 456 -36.19 -38.38 -30.60
N ALA A 457 -35.61 -37.73 -31.61
CA ALA A 457 -35.95 -37.95 -33.01
C ALA A 457 -35.67 -39.39 -33.46
N ALA A 458 -34.50 -39.93 -33.09
CA ALA A 458 -34.12 -41.32 -33.38
C ALA A 458 -35.04 -42.33 -32.66
N GLY A 459 -35.33 -42.11 -31.37
CA GLY A 459 -36.20 -43.00 -30.58
C GLY A 459 -37.67 -42.98 -30.99
N MET A 460 -38.14 -41.89 -31.60
CA MET A 460 -39.53 -41.75 -32.08
C MET A 460 -39.67 -42.01 -33.59
N GLY A 461 -38.58 -42.26 -34.32
CA GLY A 461 -38.60 -42.47 -35.78
C GLY A 461 -39.07 -41.24 -36.57
N VAL A 462 -38.80 -40.03 -36.08
CA VAL A 462 -39.21 -38.76 -36.70
C VAL A 462 -38.01 -37.86 -36.99
N SER A 463 -38.20 -36.80 -37.77
CA SER A 463 -37.13 -35.81 -38.01
C SER A 463 -36.85 -34.96 -36.77
N ARG A 464 -35.62 -34.47 -36.61
CA ARG A 464 -35.23 -33.52 -35.55
C ARG A 464 -36.07 -32.24 -35.59
N ASN A 465 -36.52 -31.81 -36.78
CA ASN A 465 -37.36 -30.63 -36.93
C ASN A 465 -38.78 -30.87 -36.39
N THR A 466 -39.30 -32.09 -36.53
CA THR A 466 -40.58 -32.51 -35.95
C THR A 466 -40.53 -32.45 -34.42
N VAL A 467 -39.42 -32.90 -33.81
CA VAL A 467 -39.22 -32.82 -32.35
C VAL A 467 -39.17 -31.37 -31.88
N ARG A 468 -38.41 -30.50 -32.54
CA ARG A 468 -38.37 -29.06 -32.22
C ARG A 468 -39.74 -28.41 -32.28
N ASN A 469 -40.55 -28.75 -33.29
CA ASN A 469 -41.92 -28.25 -33.41
C ASN A 469 -42.81 -28.72 -32.25
N HIS A 470 -42.65 -29.97 -31.80
CA HIS A 470 -43.35 -30.47 -30.62
C HIS A 470 -42.91 -29.76 -29.33
N VAL A 471 -41.61 -29.52 -29.14
CA VAL A 471 -41.08 -28.78 -27.97
C VAL A 471 -41.56 -27.32 -27.97
N ALA A 472 -41.54 -26.65 -29.12
CA ALA A 472 -42.07 -25.28 -29.24
C ALA A 472 -43.58 -25.22 -28.97
N SER A 473 -44.34 -26.24 -29.39
CA SER A 473 -45.75 -26.36 -29.04
C SER A 473 -45.97 -26.62 -27.56
N LEU A 474 -45.07 -27.35 -26.89
CA LEU A 474 -45.12 -27.57 -25.45
C LEU A 474 -44.86 -26.27 -24.68
N PHE A 475 -43.92 -25.42 -25.09
CA PHE A 475 -43.71 -24.09 -24.50
C PHE A 475 -44.98 -23.22 -24.55
N ARG A 476 -45.65 -23.18 -25.70
CA ARG A 476 -46.91 -22.42 -25.84
C ARG A 476 -48.02 -22.98 -24.95
N LYS A 477 -48.16 -24.30 -24.86
CA LYS A 477 -49.24 -24.94 -24.09
C LYS A 477 -49.01 -24.92 -22.58
N THR A 478 -47.76 -24.94 -22.14
CA THR A 478 -47.40 -24.95 -20.71
C THR A 478 -47.09 -23.54 -20.16
N GLY A 479 -46.91 -22.55 -21.04
CA GLY A 479 -46.56 -21.17 -20.67
C GLY A 479 -45.09 -20.97 -20.30
N VAL A 480 -44.26 -22.02 -20.33
CA VAL A 480 -42.84 -21.95 -19.97
C VAL A 480 -41.99 -21.45 -21.15
N ARG A 481 -40.93 -20.69 -20.83
CA ARG A 481 -40.11 -19.99 -21.84
C ARG A 481 -38.78 -20.67 -22.17
N SER A 482 -38.44 -21.77 -21.51
CA SER A 482 -37.17 -22.47 -21.72
C SER A 482 -37.31 -23.98 -21.52
N ARG A 483 -36.38 -24.74 -22.10
CA ARG A 483 -36.31 -26.20 -21.94
C ARG A 483 -36.12 -26.60 -20.48
N ALA A 484 -35.27 -25.87 -19.75
CA ALA A 484 -35.05 -26.09 -18.33
C ALA A 484 -36.35 -25.88 -17.52
N ALA A 485 -37.10 -24.82 -17.81
CA ALA A 485 -38.39 -24.57 -17.17
C ALA A 485 -39.44 -25.64 -17.53
N LEU A 486 -39.41 -26.18 -18.76
CA LEU A 486 -40.28 -27.28 -19.18
C LEU A 486 -39.96 -28.60 -18.45
N ILE A 487 -38.68 -28.88 -18.18
CA ILE A 487 -38.26 -30.04 -17.40
C ILE A 487 -38.75 -29.92 -15.95
N VAL A 488 -38.58 -28.76 -15.32
CA VAL A 488 -39.08 -28.50 -13.96
C VAL A 488 -40.61 -28.65 -13.92
N TRP A 489 -41.31 -28.02 -14.86
CA TRP A 489 -42.76 -28.09 -14.99
C TRP A 489 -43.29 -29.53 -15.13
N GLY A 490 -42.60 -30.36 -15.91
CA GLY A 490 -42.95 -31.77 -16.12
C GLY A 490 -42.66 -32.66 -14.91
N ARG A 491 -41.57 -32.38 -14.17
CA ARG A 491 -41.23 -33.11 -12.93
C ARG A 491 -42.21 -32.82 -11.79
N GLU A 492 -42.58 -31.56 -11.60
CA GLU A 492 -43.58 -31.14 -10.59
C GLU A 492 -44.95 -31.81 -10.81
N ARG A 493 -45.23 -32.26 -12.04
CA ARG A 493 -46.50 -32.89 -12.44
C ARG A 493 -46.38 -34.39 -12.70
N GLY A 494 -45.27 -35.02 -12.29
CA GLY A 494 -45.10 -36.47 -12.29
C GLY A 494 -44.89 -37.13 -13.66
N ILE A 495 -44.44 -36.39 -14.69
CA ILE A 495 -44.24 -36.95 -16.04
C ILE A 495 -43.05 -37.90 -16.13
N ALA A 496 -42.06 -37.80 -15.22
CA ALA A 496 -41.05 -38.82 -15.05
C ALA A 496 -40.31 -38.66 -13.71
N GLY A 497 -40.57 -39.58 -12.79
CA GLY A 497 -39.68 -39.95 -11.70
C GLY A 497 -39.25 -41.40 -11.90
N SER A 498 -38.07 -41.62 -12.47
CA SER A 498 -37.23 -42.78 -12.16
C SER A 498 -35.81 -42.50 -12.61
N SER A 499 -34.97 -42.33 -11.60
CA SER A 499 -33.52 -42.36 -11.64
C SER A 499 -33.00 -43.53 -12.49
N ARG A 500 -32.07 -43.26 -13.41
CA ARG A 500 -31.03 -44.24 -13.73
C ARG A 500 -29.88 -43.98 -12.76
N ALA A 501 -29.83 -44.81 -11.72
CA ALA A 501 -28.57 -45.19 -11.11
C ALA A 501 -27.69 -45.85 -12.19
N GLY A 502 -26.42 -45.46 -12.20
CA GLY A 502 -25.37 -45.92 -13.11
C GLY A 502 -24.11 -45.14 -12.78
#